data_AF-A0A1G3IS08-F1
#
_entry.id   AF-A0A1G3IS08-F1
#
_cell.length_a   1.000
_cell.length_b   1.000
_cell.length_c   1.000
_cell.angle_alpha   90.00
_cell.angle_beta   90.00
_cell.angle_gamma   90.00
#
_symmetry.space_group_name_H-M   'P 1'
#
loop_
_entity.id
_entity.type
_entity.pdbx_description
1 polymer ?
#
loop_
_entity_poly.entity_id
_entity_poly.type
_entity_poly.pdbx_seq_one_letter_code
_entity_poly.pdbx_strand_id
1 'polypeptide(L)' 'MAIKNIKAFADKARIDAELKEKLLACQKVRELLTLAKDSGFDFIEDEMYPPNEPQFTADQLSERLGKAQLRA' A
#
# COMPACT_ATOMS: atom_id res chain seq x y z
N MET A 1 -6.94 7.16 -1.54
CA MET A 1 -6.81 7.74 -0.19
C MET A 1 -5.77 7.00 0.64
N ALA A 2 -5.68 5.67 0.50
CA ALA A 2 -4.67 4.81 1.12
C ALA A 2 -3.22 5.29 1.06
N ILE A 3 -2.70 5.67 -0.12
CA ILE A 3 -1.32 6.12 -0.28
C ILE A 3 -1.01 7.34 0.60
N LYS A 4 -2.01 8.22 0.86
CA LYS A 4 -1.86 9.35 1.77
C LYS A 4 -1.76 8.89 3.23
N ASN A 5 -2.58 7.92 3.64
CA ASN A 5 -2.56 7.37 5.00
C ASN A 5 -1.29 6.56 5.27
N ILE A 6 -0.85 5.74 4.32
CA ILE A 6 0.41 4.98 4.42
C ILE A 6 1.60 5.93 4.55
N LYS A 7 1.66 6.99 3.72
CA LYS A 7 2.72 8.02 3.81
C LYS A 7 2.67 8.75 5.14
N ALA A 8 1.49 9.19 5.58
CA ALA A 8 1.35 9.91 6.84
C ALA A 8 1.69 9.04 8.07
N PHE A 9 1.35 7.75 8.04
CA PHE A 9 1.79 6.79 9.06
C PHE A 9 3.31 6.62 9.07
N ALA A 10 3.92 6.44 7.88
CA ALA A 10 5.37 6.32 7.74
C ALA A 10 6.10 7.59 8.21
N ASP A 11 5.55 8.78 7.92
CA ASP A 11 6.12 10.05 8.37
C ASP A 11 5.98 10.23 9.89
N LYS A 12 4.83 9.84 10.47
CA LYS A 12 4.67 9.84 11.93
C LYS A 12 5.66 8.91 12.62
N ALA A 13 5.87 7.70 12.08
CA ALA A 13 6.83 6.72 12.61
C ALA A 13 8.30 7.15 12.46
N ARG A 14 8.60 8.17 11.63
CA ARG A 14 9.96 8.75 11.55
C ARG A 14 10.23 9.77 12.65
N ILE A 15 9.18 10.45 13.14
CA ILE A 15 9.27 11.52 14.13
C ILE A 15 9.11 10.95 15.55
N ASP A 16 8.20 10.00 15.72
CA ASP A 16 7.90 9.36 17.00
C ASP A 16 8.76 8.11 17.21
N ALA A 17 9.70 8.19 18.16
CA ALA A 17 10.63 7.11 18.48
C ALA A 17 9.93 5.85 19.02
N GLU A 18 8.85 6.00 19.79
CA GLU A 18 8.10 4.87 20.33
C GLU A 18 7.34 4.15 19.20
N LEU A 19 6.71 4.92 18.32
CA LEU A 19 6.04 4.36 17.14
C LEU A 19 7.02 3.67 16.19
N LYS A 20 8.22 4.23 16.04
CA LYS A 20 9.31 3.63 15.24
C LYS A 20 9.71 2.26 15.78
N GLU A 21 9.92 2.14 17.09
CA GLU A 21 10.29 0.87 17.72
C GLU A 21 9.18 -0.18 17.59
N LYS A 22 7.91 0.23 17.82
CA LYS A 22 6.74 -0.63 17.62
C LYS A 22 6.62 -1.11 16.17
N LEU A 23 6.88 -0.23 15.20
CA LEU A 23 6.86 -0.58 13.79
C LEU A 23 7.98 -1.57 13.43
N LEU A 24 9.20 -1.38 13.96
CA LEU A 24 10.33 -2.30 13.76
C LEU A 24 10.10 -3.67 14.42
N ALA A 25 9.30 -3.72 15.49
CA ALA A 25 8.95 -4.96 16.18
C ALA A 25 7.87 -5.77 15.46
N CYS A 26 7.13 -5.19 14.51
CA CYS A 26 6.11 -5.90 13.75
C CYS A 26 6.75 -6.97 12.85
N GLN A 27 6.37 -8.24 13.05
CA GLN A 27 6.87 -9.37 12.25
C GLN A 27 5.87 -9.80 11.17
N LYS A 28 4.60 -9.41 11.31
CA LYS A 28 3.52 -9.78 10.39
C LYS A 28 2.76 -8.55 9.91
N VAL A 29 2.25 -8.59 8.69
CA VAL A 29 1.48 -7.47 8.12
C VAL A 29 0.26 -7.12 8.97
N ARG A 30 -0.44 -8.12 9.53
CA ARG A 30 -1.58 -7.87 10.45
C ARG A 30 -1.20 -7.06 11.69
N GLU A 31 0.02 -7.20 12.20
CA GLU A 31 0.51 -6.44 13.36
C GLU A 31 0.76 -4.99 12.96
N LEU A 32 1.34 -4.76 11.78
CA LEU A 32 1.51 -3.42 11.20
C LEU A 32 0.16 -2.73 10.96
N LEU A 33 -0.81 -3.44 10.38
CA LEU A 33 -2.15 -2.90 10.14
C LEU A 33 -2.88 -2.54 11.44
N THR A 34 -2.72 -3.37 12.48
CA THR A 34 -3.26 -3.10 13.81
C THR A 34 -2.59 -1.86 14.41
N LEU A 35 -1.26 -1.79 14.36
CA LEU A 35 -0.48 -0.63 14.83
C LEU A 35 -0.86 0.66 14.10
N ALA A 36 -1.08 0.59 12.79
CA ALA A 36 -1.54 1.72 11.99
C ALA A 36 -2.92 2.21 12.45
N LYS A 37 -3.86 1.28 12.65
CA LYS A 37 -5.21 1.57 13.13
C LYS A 37 -5.21 2.21 14.52
N ASP A 38 -4.42 1.67 15.44
CA ASP A 38 -4.23 2.23 16.79
C ASP A 38 -3.58 3.62 16.75
N SER A 39 -2.78 3.88 15.72
CA SER A 39 -2.15 5.19 15.47
C SER A 39 -3.07 6.20 14.76
N GLY A 40 -4.30 5.80 14.43
CA GLY A 40 -5.31 6.63 13.76
C GLY A 40 -5.29 6.56 12.23
N PHE A 41 -4.60 5.59 11.64
CA PHE A 41 -4.52 5.41 10.19
C PHE A 41 -5.27 4.17 9.75
N ASP A 42 -6.13 4.34 8.74
CA ASP A 42 -6.89 3.25 8.16
C ASP A 42 -6.38 2.97 6.73
N PHE A 43 -5.75 1.83 6.57
CA PHE A 43 -5.33 1.27 5.28
C PHE A 43 -5.29 -0.26 5.40
N ILE A 44 -5.43 -0.95 4.25
CA ILE A 44 -5.41 -2.41 4.19
C ILE A 44 -4.18 -2.92 3.43
N GLU A 45 -3.86 -4.20 3.61
CA GLU A 45 -2.71 -4.87 3.00
C GLU A 45 -2.63 -4.68 1.48
N ASP A 46 -3.76 -4.87 0.78
CA ASP A 46 -3.84 -4.69 -0.68
C ASP A 46 -3.39 -3.29 -1.14
N GLU A 47 -3.56 -2.27 -0.31
CA GLU A 47 -3.18 -0.90 -0.66
C GLU A 47 -1.68 -0.63 -0.50
N MET A 48 -0.95 -1.51 0.18
CA MET A 48 0.51 -1.46 0.32
C MET A 48 1.23 -1.94 -0.94
N TYR A 49 0.55 -2.71 -1.77
CA TYR A 49 1.07 -3.23 -3.02
C TYR A 49 0.47 -2.39 -4.15
N PRO A 50 1.22 -1.48 -4.78
CA PRO A 50 0.72 -0.74 -5.92
C PRO A 50 0.18 -1.76 -6.94
N PRO A 51 -1.03 -1.53 -7.52
CA PRO A 51 -1.44 -2.33 -8.65
C PRO A 51 -0.32 -2.22 -9.67
N ASN A 52 0.18 -3.37 -10.14
CA ASN A 52 1.24 -3.41 -11.14
C ASN A 52 0.86 -2.40 -12.22
N GLU A 53 1.69 -1.38 -12.44
CA GLU A 53 1.51 -0.52 -13.60
C GLU A 53 1.34 -1.44 -14.82
N PRO A 54 0.43 -1.11 -15.76
CA PRO A 54 0.25 -1.90 -16.97
C PRO A 54 1.61 -2.23 -17.57
N GLN A 55 2.03 -3.50 -17.47
CA GLN A 55 3.35 -3.92 -17.96
C GLN A 55 3.45 -3.78 -19.48
N PHE A 56 2.29 -3.69 -20.13
CA PHE A 56 2.13 -3.42 -21.54
C PHE A 56 1.18 -2.25 -21.72
N THR A 57 1.53 -1.37 -22.66
CA THR A 57 0.62 -0.36 -23.19
C THR A 57 -0.35 -1.00 -24.20
N ALA A 58 -1.47 -0.33 -24.49
CA ALA A 58 -2.50 -0.87 -25.36
C ALA A 58 -1.98 -1.18 -26.79
N ASP A 59 -1.00 -0.42 -27.27
CA ASP A 59 -0.33 -0.62 -28.56
C ASP A 59 0.63 -1.81 -28.58
N GLN A 60 1.04 -2.32 -27.42
CA GLN A 60 1.88 -3.52 -27.29
C GLN A 60 1.07 -4.82 -27.22
N LEU A 61 -0.26 -4.74 -27.11
CA LEU A 61 -1.16 -5.89 -26.96
C LEU A 61 -2.04 -6.10 -28.20
N SER A 62 -2.36 -7.37 -28.51
CA SER A 62 -3.41 -7.67 -29.49
C SER A 62 -4.76 -7.08 -29.06
N GLU A 63 -5.64 -6.74 -30.00
CA GLU A 63 -6.96 -6.13 -29.69
C GLU A 63 -7.75 -6.91 -28.63
N ARG A 64 -7.68 -8.24 -28.64
CA ARG A 64 -8.38 -9.10 -27.67
C ARG A 64 -7.80 -8.95 -26.26
N LEU A 65 -6.47 -8.84 -26.15
CA LEU A 65 -5.77 -8.72 -24.86
C LEU A 65 -5.84 -7.30 -24.31
N GLY A 66 -5.70 -6.27 -25.16
CA GLY A 66 -5.89 -4.87 -24.76
C GLY A 66 -7.30 -4.61 -24.20
N LYS A 67 -8.34 -5.17 -24.83
CA LYS A 67 -9.73 -5.09 -24.33
C LYS A 67 -9.94 -5.81 -22.99
N ALA A 68 -9.13 -6.83 -22.68
CA ALA A 68 -9.21 -7.53 -21.39
C ALA A 68 -8.51 -6.74 -20.27
N GLN A 69 -7.40 -6.07 -20.58
CA GLN A 69 -6.63 -5.27 -19.62
C GLN A 69 -7.39 -3.99 -19.19
N LEU A 70 -8.18 -3.38 -20.10
CA LEU A 70 -8.99 -2.19 -19.82
C LEU A 70 -10.29 -2.45 -19.03
N ARG A 71 -10.56 -3.71 -18.66
CA ARG A 71 -11.75 -4.13 -17.90
C ARG A 71 -11.44 -4.50 -16.45
N ALA A 72 -10.18 -4.43 -16.03
CA ALA A 72 -9.72 -4.67 -14.67
C ALA A 72 -9.68 -3.37 -13.86
#